data_AF-A0A951LNM5-F1
#
_entry.id   AF-A0A951LNM5-F1
#
_cell.length_a   1.000
_cell.length_b   1.000
_cell.length_c   1.000
_cell.angle_alpha   90.00
_cell.angle_beta   90.00
_cell.angle_gamma   90.00
#
_symmetry.space_group_name_H-M   'P 1'
#
loop_
_entity.id
_entity.type
_entity.pdbx_description
1 polymer ?
#
loop_
_entity_poly.entity_id
_entity_poly.type
_entity_poly.pdbx_seq_one_letter_code
_entity_poly.pdbx_strand_id
1 'polypeptide(L)'
;MAPAAASGAPAIGSRRAHETSLVRLYVLRAIALFVAVDGCFTKLPYLTHPDPASRGIVACILVAIWLSAFVTIRYPLRMMPLFFFELIWKTLWLLDYGAPQWLAGMSSPRLARDLFEIGFFPLPIALVIPWGYVWRHYVRQPAERGGPPGSEAPVPPEAGEGGTNEVSAARLRLLRAAFLLSAIAGCALLLPQMISPDPAIRGMQESMLAGLWLCAFLGLRYPLQMLPILLFELLWTVLYLAVYALPRMLSGAATAQTEADLLAIAPWPILFAFVIPWSSVWRRFVREQGDRWR
;
A
#
# COMPACT_ATOMS: atom_id res chain seq x y z
N MET A 1 -11.81 42.27 -38.16
CA MET A 1 -10.64 41.57 -37.59
C MET A 1 -11.03 41.14 -36.19
N ALA A 2 -11.54 39.91 -36.04
CA ALA A 2 -12.05 39.39 -34.76
C ALA A 2 -10.90 38.75 -33.96
N PRO A 3 -10.82 38.91 -32.62
CA PRO A 3 -9.74 38.34 -31.85
C PRO A 3 -9.97 36.83 -31.66
N ALA A 4 -8.91 36.06 -31.89
CA ALA A 4 -8.88 34.62 -31.69
C ALA A 4 -9.05 34.28 -30.20
N ALA A 5 -10.09 33.52 -29.87
CA ALA A 5 -10.27 32.96 -28.54
C ALA A 5 -9.17 31.92 -28.26
N ALA A 6 -8.27 32.25 -27.33
CA ALA A 6 -7.27 31.32 -26.82
C ALA A 6 -7.98 30.12 -26.16
N SER A 7 -7.92 28.97 -26.83
CA SER A 7 -8.35 27.69 -26.26
C SER A 7 -7.36 27.28 -25.16
N GLY A 8 -7.69 27.62 -23.91
CA GLY A 8 -6.96 27.14 -22.74
C GLY A 8 -6.99 25.61 -22.70
N ALA A 9 -5.81 24.99 -22.72
CA ALA A 9 -5.67 23.54 -22.60
C ALA A 9 -6.39 23.06 -21.31
N PRO A 10 -7.29 22.07 -21.41
CA PRO A 10 -8.06 21.65 -20.26
C PRO A 10 -7.12 21.04 -19.20
N ALA A 11 -7.26 21.52 -17.96
CA ALA A 11 -6.48 21.06 -16.82
C ALA A 11 -6.49 19.53 -16.72
N ILE A 12 -5.32 18.93 -16.43
CA ILE A 12 -5.05 17.48 -16.34
C ILE A 12 -6.07 16.73 -15.45
N GLY A 13 -6.75 17.42 -14.53
CA GLY A 13 -7.82 16.86 -13.71
C GLY A 13 -9.10 16.49 -14.48
N SER A 14 -9.41 17.19 -15.58
CA SER A 14 -10.62 16.94 -16.40
C SER A 14 -10.58 15.61 -17.17
N ARG A 15 -9.40 15.16 -17.61
CA ARG A 15 -9.26 13.86 -18.30
C ARG A 15 -9.46 12.67 -17.36
N ARG A 16 -9.08 12.78 -16.08
CA ARG A 16 -9.12 11.66 -15.12
C ARG A 16 -10.53 11.27 -14.69
N ALA A 17 -11.46 12.23 -14.61
CA ALA A 17 -12.85 12.00 -14.21
C ALA A 17 -13.66 11.20 -15.23
N HIS A 18 -13.25 11.16 -16.49
CA HIS A 18 -13.96 10.45 -17.56
C HIS A 18 -13.54 8.98 -17.71
N GLU A 19 -12.48 8.54 -17.01
CA GLU A 19 -11.88 7.22 -17.23
C GLU A 19 -12.52 6.09 -16.42
N THR A 20 -13.23 6.42 -15.34
CA THR A 20 -13.82 5.45 -14.40
C THR A 20 -15.25 5.88 -14.08
N SER A 21 -16.20 4.95 -14.01
CA SER A 21 -17.59 5.31 -13.69
C SER A 21 -17.69 5.91 -12.29
N LEU A 22 -18.50 6.97 -12.13
CA LEU A 22 -18.76 7.59 -10.84
C LEU A 22 -19.26 6.57 -9.82
N VAL A 23 -20.14 5.65 -10.24
CA VAL A 23 -20.65 4.57 -9.39
C VAL A 23 -19.51 3.77 -8.77
N ARG A 24 -18.51 3.36 -9.55
CA ARG A 24 -17.39 2.56 -9.03
C ARG A 24 -16.52 3.36 -8.05
N LEU A 25 -16.35 4.67 -8.28
CA LEU A 25 -15.69 5.55 -7.32
C LEU A 25 -16.44 5.63 -5.99
N TYR A 26 -17.77 5.77 -6.02
CA TYR A 26 -18.60 5.77 -4.81
C TYR A 26 -18.53 4.42 -4.08
N VAL A 27 -18.53 3.30 -4.80
CA VAL A 27 -18.38 1.97 -4.20
C VAL A 27 -17.02 1.82 -3.50
N LEU A 28 -15.92 2.23 -4.14
CA LEU A 28 -14.59 2.22 -3.51
C LEU A 28 -14.56 3.06 -2.22
N ARG A 29 -15.20 4.24 -2.24
CA ARG A 29 -15.31 5.11 -1.05
C ARG A 29 -16.19 4.51 0.03
N ALA A 30 -17.30 3.88 -0.33
CA ALA A 30 -18.20 3.23 0.61
C ALA A 30 -17.49 2.07 1.32
N ILE A 31 -16.70 1.27 0.60
CA ILE A 31 -15.89 0.21 1.18
C ILE A 31 -14.82 0.80 2.10
N ALA A 32 -14.11 1.84 1.67
CA ALA A 32 -13.13 2.51 2.53
C ALA A 32 -13.77 3.08 3.80
N LEU A 33 -14.96 3.69 3.69
CA LEU A 33 -15.72 4.19 4.84
C LEU A 33 -16.13 3.05 5.77
N PHE A 34 -16.63 1.95 5.22
CA PHE A 34 -16.98 0.76 5.99
C PHE A 34 -15.76 0.25 6.79
N VAL A 35 -14.60 0.10 6.16
CA VAL A 35 -13.36 -0.31 6.83
C VAL A 35 -12.95 0.69 7.92
N ALA A 36 -13.06 2.00 7.66
CA ALA A 36 -12.74 3.03 8.64
C ALA A 36 -13.64 2.95 9.88
N VAL A 37 -14.95 2.74 9.68
CA VAL A 37 -15.93 2.62 10.76
C VAL A 37 -15.76 1.30 11.51
N ASP A 38 -15.67 0.16 10.80
CA ASP A 38 -15.46 -1.15 11.42
C ASP A 38 -14.20 -1.14 12.30
N GLY A 39 -13.10 -0.58 11.79
CA GLY A 39 -11.85 -0.60 12.53
C GLY A 39 -11.84 0.25 13.80
N CYS A 40 -12.73 1.24 13.94
CA CYS A 40 -12.93 1.93 15.22
C CYS A 40 -13.41 0.97 16.32
N PHE A 41 -14.17 -0.07 15.95
CA PHE A 41 -14.66 -1.08 16.89
C PHE A 41 -13.73 -2.29 16.97
N THR A 42 -13.12 -2.70 15.85
CA THR A 42 -12.39 -3.98 15.78
C THR A 42 -10.87 -3.84 15.85
N LYS A 43 -10.29 -2.70 15.45
CA LYS A 43 -8.83 -2.51 15.34
C LYS A 43 -8.27 -1.56 16.40
N LEU A 44 -9.07 -0.60 16.86
CA LEU A 44 -8.66 0.32 17.93
C LEU A 44 -8.13 -0.39 19.19
N PRO A 45 -8.73 -1.51 19.67
CA PRO A 45 -8.21 -2.22 20.84
C PRO A 45 -6.77 -2.72 20.67
N TYR A 46 -6.30 -3.00 19.45
CA TYR A 46 -4.91 -3.41 19.20
C TYR A 46 -3.88 -2.32 19.55
N LEU A 47 -4.33 -1.06 19.68
CA LEU A 47 -3.50 0.08 20.06
C LEU A 47 -3.66 0.45 21.54
N THR A 48 -4.89 0.40 22.06
CA THR A 48 -5.18 0.85 23.44
C THR A 48 -5.01 -0.25 24.48
N HIS A 49 -5.25 -1.51 24.09
CA HIS A 49 -5.12 -2.69 24.93
C HIS A 49 -4.38 -3.80 24.16
N PRO A 50 -3.11 -3.57 23.75
CA PRO A 50 -2.34 -4.56 23.01
C PRO A 50 -2.17 -5.82 23.87
N ASP A 51 -2.49 -6.98 23.28
CA ASP A 51 -2.27 -8.27 23.93
C ASP A 51 -0.76 -8.54 24.06
N PRO A 52 -0.21 -8.65 25.29
CA PRO A 52 1.21 -8.90 25.50
C PRO A 52 1.70 -10.21 24.87
N ALA A 53 0.83 -11.22 24.73
CA ALA A 53 1.16 -12.51 24.14
C ALA A 53 1.14 -12.50 22.61
N SER A 54 0.43 -11.56 21.99
CA SER A 54 0.32 -11.45 20.54
C SER A 54 1.62 -10.94 19.93
N ARG A 55 2.20 -11.64 18.95
CA ARG A 55 3.41 -11.16 18.23
C ARG A 55 3.27 -9.72 17.74
N GLY A 56 2.06 -9.28 17.36
CA GLY A 56 1.73 -7.89 17.07
C GLY A 56 1.83 -7.48 15.60
N ILE A 57 2.60 -8.20 14.77
CA ILE A 57 2.81 -7.87 13.35
C ILE A 57 1.50 -7.78 12.58
N VAL A 58 0.69 -8.85 12.60
CA VAL A 58 -0.61 -8.89 11.92
C VAL A 58 -1.53 -7.77 12.43
N ALA A 59 -1.56 -7.54 13.74
CA ALA A 59 -2.37 -6.49 14.33
C ALA A 59 -1.98 -5.10 13.81
N CYS A 60 -0.68 -4.80 13.74
CA CYS A 60 -0.17 -3.53 13.21
C CYS A 60 -0.43 -3.37 11.71
N ILE A 61 -0.33 -4.43 10.91
CA ILE A 61 -0.67 -4.40 9.47
C ILE A 61 -2.17 -4.11 9.30
N LEU A 62 -3.05 -4.77 10.07
CA LEU A 62 -4.50 -4.52 10.05
C LEU A 62 -4.86 -3.11 10.52
N VAL A 63 -4.20 -2.59 11.56
CA VAL A 63 -4.36 -1.20 12.00
C VAL A 63 -3.90 -0.23 10.92
N ALA A 64 -2.78 -0.51 10.23
CA ALA A 64 -2.31 0.34 9.15
C ALA A 64 -3.27 0.34 7.94
N ILE A 65 -3.93 -0.78 7.64
CA ILE A 65 -4.98 -0.84 6.61
C ILE A 65 -6.14 0.05 7.04
N TRP A 66 -6.58 -0.06 8.30
CA TRP A 66 -7.64 0.75 8.87
C TRP A 66 -7.31 2.25 8.82
N LEU A 67 -6.13 2.67 9.26
CA LEU A 67 -5.69 4.07 9.19
C LEU A 67 -5.60 4.57 7.74
N SER A 68 -5.14 3.71 6.82
CA SER A 68 -5.07 4.03 5.38
C SER A 68 -6.46 4.17 4.74
N ALA A 69 -7.50 3.57 5.32
CA ALA A 69 -8.87 3.67 4.83
C ALA A 69 -9.38 5.12 4.88
N PHE A 70 -9.00 5.91 5.89
CA PHE A 70 -9.36 7.33 5.97
C PHE A 70 -8.81 8.14 4.79
N VAL A 71 -7.57 7.87 4.38
CA VAL A 71 -6.96 8.47 3.18
C VAL A 71 -7.65 7.96 1.91
N THR A 72 -8.04 6.69 1.89
CA THR A 72 -8.70 6.04 0.76
C THR A 72 -10.08 6.62 0.47
N ILE A 73 -10.85 7.03 1.49
CA ILE A 73 -12.13 7.75 1.30
C ILE A 73 -11.92 8.99 0.42
N ARG A 74 -10.82 9.73 0.67
CA ARG A 74 -10.51 10.96 -0.05
C ARG A 74 -9.89 10.70 -1.42
N TYR A 75 -9.04 9.68 -1.54
CA TYR A 75 -8.23 9.39 -2.72
C TYR A 75 -8.29 7.90 -3.15
N PRO A 76 -9.48 7.36 -3.48
CA PRO A 76 -9.66 5.92 -3.72
C PRO A 76 -8.79 5.40 -4.87
N LEU A 77 -8.62 6.17 -5.95
CA LEU A 77 -7.79 5.75 -7.08
C LEU A 77 -6.29 5.85 -6.79
N ARG A 78 -5.87 6.82 -5.96
CA ARG A 78 -4.45 6.96 -5.58
C ARG A 78 -4.03 5.86 -4.61
N MET A 79 -4.96 5.37 -3.79
CA MET A 79 -4.76 4.25 -2.87
C MET A 79 -5.01 2.88 -3.52
N MET A 80 -5.17 2.81 -4.85
CA MET A 80 -5.30 1.55 -5.60
C MET A 80 -4.24 0.49 -5.27
N PRO A 81 -2.96 0.84 -5.03
CA PRO A 81 -1.96 -0.15 -4.62
C PRO A 81 -2.36 -0.94 -3.37
N LEU A 82 -3.06 -0.33 -2.41
CA LEU A 82 -3.52 -1.02 -1.21
C LEU A 82 -4.61 -2.06 -1.54
N PHE A 83 -5.46 -1.79 -2.54
CA PHE A 83 -6.42 -2.78 -3.04
C PHE A 83 -5.73 -3.95 -3.76
N PHE A 84 -4.62 -3.70 -4.47
CA PHE A 84 -3.81 -4.78 -5.03
C PHE A 84 -3.21 -5.64 -3.93
N PHE A 85 -2.62 -5.01 -2.92
CA PHE A 85 -2.13 -5.71 -1.74
C PHE A 85 -3.23 -6.58 -1.12
N GLU A 86 -4.39 -5.98 -0.81
CA GLU A 86 -5.55 -6.68 -0.23
C GLU A 86 -6.03 -7.87 -1.08
N LEU A 87 -6.07 -7.71 -2.40
CA LEU A 87 -6.43 -8.79 -3.31
C LEU A 87 -5.37 -9.90 -3.29
N ILE A 88 -4.09 -9.54 -3.40
CA ILE A 88 -2.98 -10.48 -3.53
C ILE A 88 -2.86 -11.30 -2.24
N TRP A 89 -2.72 -10.67 -1.08
CA TRP A 89 -2.45 -11.40 0.16
C TRP A 89 -3.60 -12.33 0.55
N LYS A 90 -4.85 -11.91 0.33
CA LYS A 90 -6.02 -12.76 0.60
C LYS A 90 -6.13 -13.92 -0.37
N THR A 91 -5.74 -13.70 -1.63
CA THR A 91 -5.70 -14.77 -2.64
C THR A 91 -4.62 -15.79 -2.27
N LEU A 92 -3.41 -15.35 -1.91
CA LEU A 92 -2.35 -16.24 -1.42
C LEU A 92 -2.82 -17.01 -0.20
N TRP A 93 -3.41 -16.33 0.78
CA TRP A 93 -3.92 -16.98 1.99
C TRP A 93 -4.95 -18.07 1.65
N LEU A 94 -5.90 -17.76 0.76
CA LEU A 94 -6.93 -18.70 0.37
C LEU A 94 -6.34 -19.91 -0.37
N LEU A 95 -5.36 -19.71 -1.25
CA LEU A 95 -4.76 -20.78 -2.05
C LEU A 95 -3.81 -21.66 -1.24
N ASP A 96 -2.99 -21.07 -0.38
CA ASP A 96 -1.87 -21.76 0.29
C ASP A 96 -2.28 -22.33 1.66
N TYR A 97 -3.29 -21.75 2.30
CA TYR A 97 -3.72 -22.14 3.65
C TYR A 97 -5.22 -22.44 3.70
N GLY A 98 -6.09 -21.46 3.42
CA GLY A 98 -7.54 -21.61 3.62
C GLY A 98 -8.17 -22.79 2.88
N ALA A 99 -7.93 -22.89 1.56
CA ALA A 99 -8.48 -23.95 0.73
C ALA A 99 -7.83 -25.32 1.02
N PRO A 100 -6.50 -25.47 1.14
CA PRO A 100 -5.89 -26.73 1.55
C PRO A 100 -6.45 -27.26 2.87
N GLN A 101 -6.60 -26.37 3.88
CA GLN A 101 -7.14 -26.76 5.18
C GLN A 101 -8.60 -27.21 5.09
N TRP A 102 -9.42 -26.48 4.34
CA TRP A 102 -10.82 -26.82 4.13
C TRP A 102 -11.00 -28.13 3.34
N LEU A 103 -10.21 -28.33 2.28
CA LEU A 103 -10.22 -29.54 1.46
C LEU A 103 -9.72 -30.77 2.23
N ALA A 104 -8.80 -30.60 3.18
CA ALA A 104 -8.37 -31.64 4.10
C ALA A 104 -9.44 -32.01 5.15
N GLY A 105 -10.63 -31.39 5.11
CA GLY A 105 -11.72 -31.66 6.03
C GLY A 105 -11.51 -31.07 7.43
N MET A 106 -10.57 -30.14 7.60
CA MET A 106 -10.40 -29.48 8.89
C MET A 106 -11.62 -28.61 9.18
N SER A 107 -12.24 -28.86 10.33
CA SER A 107 -13.40 -28.11 10.80
C SER A 107 -13.06 -27.49 12.15
N SER A 108 -12.70 -26.21 12.13
CA SER A 108 -12.51 -25.41 13.34
C SER A 108 -13.29 -24.11 13.25
N PRO A 109 -13.82 -23.58 14.37
CA PRO A 109 -14.50 -22.28 14.40
C PRO A 109 -13.60 -21.14 13.90
N ARG A 110 -12.28 -21.25 14.08
CA ARG A 110 -11.31 -20.27 13.59
C ARG A 110 -11.20 -20.33 12.07
N LEU A 111 -11.03 -21.52 11.48
CA LEU A 111 -10.95 -21.67 10.04
C LEU A 111 -12.24 -21.20 9.36
N ALA A 112 -13.42 -21.53 9.91
CA ALA A 112 -14.69 -21.06 9.37
C ALA A 112 -14.78 -19.52 9.36
N ARG A 113 -14.31 -18.87 10.43
CA ARG A 113 -14.22 -17.41 10.51
C ARG A 113 -13.22 -16.84 9.52
N ASP A 114 -12.01 -17.40 9.45
CA ASP A 114 -10.95 -16.93 8.55
C ASP A 114 -11.37 -17.12 7.07
N LEU A 115 -12.06 -18.21 6.72
CA LEU A 115 -12.63 -18.40 5.37
C LEU A 115 -13.65 -17.31 5.02
N PHE A 116 -14.44 -16.84 5.98
CA PHE A 116 -15.40 -15.75 5.76
C PHE A 116 -14.72 -14.37 5.75
N GLU A 117 -13.87 -14.06 6.73
CA GLU A 117 -13.24 -12.75 6.90
C GLU A 117 -12.10 -12.49 5.91
N ILE A 118 -11.44 -13.55 5.44
CA ILE A 118 -10.29 -13.49 4.54
C ILE A 118 -10.66 -14.10 3.20
N GLY A 119 -11.08 -15.36 3.17
CA GLY A 119 -11.28 -16.13 1.94
C GLY A 119 -12.41 -15.63 1.03
N PHE A 120 -13.44 -14.99 1.59
CA PHE A 120 -14.56 -14.45 0.81
C PHE A 120 -14.17 -13.18 0.03
N PHE A 121 -13.30 -12.33 0.59
CA PHE A 121 -13.06 -10.97 0.11
C PHE A 121 -12.24 -10.80 -1.19
N PRO A 122 -11.38 -11.73 -1.65
CA PRO A 122 -10.73 -11.65 -2.95
C PRO A 122 -11.72 -11.37 -4.11
N LEU A 123 -12.86 -12.07 -4.13
CA LEU A 123 -13.85 -11.94 -5.20
C LEU A 123 -14.52 -10.55 -5.22
N PRO A 124 -15.12 -10.04 -4.11
CA PRO A 124 -15.63 -8.68 -4.05
C PRO A 124 -14.57 -7.61 -4.38
N ILE A 125 -13.35 -7.75 -3.86
CA ILE A 125 -12.28 -6.79 -4.12
C ILE A 125 -11.96 -6.76 -5.62
N ALA A 126 -11.79 -7.94 -6.24
CA ALA A 126 -11.55 -8.04 -7.67
C ALA A 126 -12.68 -7.40 -8.50
N LEU A 127 -13.95 -7.55 -8.09
CA LEU A 127 -15.09 -6.95 -8.81
C LEU A 127 -15.09 -5.42 -8.74
N VAL A 128 -14.71 -4.86 -7.59
CA VAL A 128 -14.75 -3.41 -7.33
C VAL A 128 -13.58 -2.69 -7.99
N ILE A 129 -12.43 -3.36 -8.14
CA ILE A 129 -11.25 -2.76 -8.77
C ILE A 129 -11.58 -2.28 -10.20
N PRO A 130 -11.26 -1.03 -10.55
CA PRO A 130 -11.48 -0.51 -11.88
C PRO A 130 -10.44 -1.06 -12.87
N TRP A 131 -10.62 -2.28 -13.36
CA TRP A 131 -9.63 -2.94 -14.24
C TRP A 131 -9.26 -2.15 -15.49
N GLY A 132 -10.21 -1.41 -16.09
CA GLY A 132 -9.90 -0.52 -17.21
C GLY A 132 -8.95 0.63 -16.84
N TYR A 133 -9.00 1.12 -15.60
CA TYR A 133 -8.02 2.06 -15.06
C TYR A 133 -6.68 1.35 -14.77
N VAL A 134 -6.72 0.18 -14.12
CA VAL A 134 -5.52 -0.62 -13.81
C VAL A 134 -4.73 -0.96 -15.07
N TRP A 135 -5.39 -1.46 -16.11
CA TRP A 135 -4.76 -1.82 -17.38
C TRP A 135 -4.04 -0.64 -18.03
N ARG A 136 -4.64 0.56 -17.98
CA ARG A 136 -4.06 1.75 -18.58
C ARG A 136 -2.85 2.26 -17.78
N HIS A 137 -2.96 2.35 -16.46
CA HIS A 137 -1.99 3.04 -15.61
C HIS A 137 -0.92 2.11 -15.02
N TYR A 138 -1.26 0.85 -14.73
CA TYR A 138 -0.36 -0.13 -14.12
C TYR A 138 0.15 -1.21 -15.08
N VAL A 139 -0.30 -1.22 -16.34
CA VAL A 139 0.19 -2.19 -17.35
C VAL A 139 0.70 -1.49 -18.61
N ARG A 140 -0.15 -0.70 -19.28
CA ARG A 140 0.21 -0.07 -20.56
C ARG A 140 1.08 1.16 -20.41
N GLN A 141 0.95 1.90 -19.30
CA GLN A 141 1.72 3.12 -19.11
C GLN A 141 3.22 2.80 -19.13
N PRO A 142 4.04 3.55 -19.89
CA PRO A 142 5.50 3.42 -19.83
C PRO A 142 6.01 3.63 -18.39
N ALA A 143 7.10 2.96 -18.05
CA ALA A 143 7.73 3.13 -16.74
C ALA A 143 8.07 4.61 -16.46
N GLU A 144 7.93 5.05 -15.21
CA GLU A 144 8.14 6.44 -14.82
C GLU A 144 9.59 6.88 -15.09
N ARG A 145 9.80 7.73 -16.10
CA ARG A 145 11.14 8.28 -16.38
C ARG A 145 11.32 9.54 -15.56
N GLY A 146 12.48 9.67 -14.92
CA GLY A 146 12.91 10.97 -14.41
C GLY A 146 13.36 11.83 -15.58
N GLY A 147 12.91 13.09 -15.64
CA GLY A 147 13.49 14.05 -16.56
C GLY A 147 15.00 14.17 -16.32
N PRO A 148 15.83 14.24 -17.38
CA PRO A 148 17.25 14.47 -17.21
C PRO A 148 17.47 15.84 -16.54
N PRO A 149 18.39 15.97 -15.58
CA PRO A 149 18.80 17.28 -15.11
C PRO A 149 19.44 18.04 -16.30
N GLY A 150 18.75 19.06 -16.82
CA GLY A 150 19.29 19.93 -17.86
C GLY A 150 18.63 19.87 -19.26
N SER A 151 17.47 19.24 -19.45
CA SER A 151 16.72 19.32 -20.72
C SER A 151 15.71 20.49 -20.75
N GLU A 152 16.12 21.66 -20.26
CA GLU A 152 15.44 22.91 -20.62
C GLU A 152 16.16 23.49 -21.83
N ALA A 153 15.48 23.54 -22.98
CA ALA A 153 15.85 24.52 -23.99
C ALA A 153 15.79 25.91 -23.34
N PRO A 154 16.71 26.84 -23.67
CA PRO A 154 16.74 28.15 -23.03
C PRO A 154 15.40 28.87 -23.21
N VAL A 155 14.60 28.93 -22.15
CA VAL A 155 13.44 29.83 -22.08
C VAL A 155 13.99 31.19 -21.64
N PRO A 156 13.66 32.30 -22.36
CA PRO A 156 14.15 33.63 -22.00
C PRO A 156 13.75 34.01 -20.57
N PRO A 157 14.55 34.86 -19.90
CA PRO A 157 14.32 35.21 -18.50
C PRO A 157 13.13 36.17 -18.41
N GLU A 158 11.92 35.63 -18.24
CA GLU A 158 10.81 36.39 -17.68
C GLU A 158 10.54 35.95 -16.24
N ALA A 159 10.42 36.97 -15.40
CA ALA A 159 10.47 36.89 -13.95
C ALA A 159 9.24 36.23 -13.33
N GLY A 160 9.45 35.48 -12.25
CA GLY A 160 8.43 35.21 -11.24
C GLY A 160 8.00 33.76 -11.10
N GLU A 161 8.52 33.14 -10.04
CA GLU A 161 7.88 32.09 -9.23
C GLU A 161 7.76 30.66 -9.77
N GLY A 162 8.46 29.76 -9.08
CA GLY A 162 8.00 28.39 -8.88
C GLY A 162 8.68 27.35 -9.76
N GLY A 163 9.97 27.11 -9.52
CA GLY A 163 10.70 25.98 -10.12
C GLY A 163 9.85 24.71 -10.12
N THR A 164 9.59 24.21 -11.32
CA THR A 164 8.88 22.98 -11.63
C THR A 164 9.65 21.79 -11.08
N ASN A 165 9.53 21.55 -9.77
CA ASN A 165 10.15 20.42 -9.08
C ASN A 165 9.37 19.14 -9.37
N GLU A 166 9.49 18.67 -10.61
CA GLU A 166 9.37 17.25 -10.94
C GLU A 166 10.30 16.43 -10.04
N VAL A 167 9.86 15.24 -9.62
CA VAL A 167 10.68 14.38 -8.75
C VAL A 167 11.98 14.07 -9.47
N SER A 168 13.12 14.43 -8.88
CA SER A 168 14.42 14.26 -9.52
C SER A 168 14.67 12.79 -9.92
N ALA A 169 15.34 12.58 -11.05
CA ALA A 169 15.69 11.24 -11.52
C ALA A 169 16.49 10.43 -10.49
N ALA A 170 17.28 11.10 -9.64
CA ALA A 170 17.97 10.48 -8.51
C ALA A 170 16.99 9.93 -7.46
N ARG A 171 15.98 10.71 -7.09
CA ARG A 171 14.95 10.29 -6.12
C ARG A 171 14.12 9.13 -6.65
N LEU A 172 13.79 9.12 -7.94
CA LEU A 172 13.11 7.98 -8.58
C LEU A 172 13.95 6.71 -8.56
N ARG A 173 15.26 6.82 -8.85
CA ARG A 173 16.19 5.69 -8.74
C ARG A 173 16.29 5.17 -7.31
N LEU A 174 16.30 6.07 -6.33
CA LEU A 174 16.34 5.72 -4.91
C LEU A 174 15.06 4.96 -4.48
N LEU A 175 13.88 5.41 -4.92
CA LEU A 175 12.62 4.67 -4.68
C LEU A 175 12.66 3.27 -5.30
N ARG A 176 13.14 3.15 -6.53
CA ARG A 176 13.32 1.84 -7.18
C ARG A 176 14.30 0.96 -6.43
N ALA A 177 15.39 1.52 -5.91
CA ALA A 177 16.36 0.79 -5.11
C ALA A 177 15.73 0.24 -3.82
N ALA A 178 14.86 1.01 -3.14
CA ALA A 178 14.13 0.53 -1.97
C ALA A 178 13.16 -0.62 -2.31
N PHE A 179 12.41 -0.50 -3.41
CA PHE A 179 11.56 -1.60 -3.89
C PHE A 179 12.36 -2.82 -4.34
N LEU A 180 13.54 -2.62 -4.95
CA LEU A 180 14.43 -3.70 -5.34
C LEU A 180 14.99 -4.43 -4.12
N LEU A 181 15.41 -3.69 -3.11
CA LEU A 181 15.84 -4.26 -1.84
C LEU A 181 14.72 -5.09 -1.21
N SER A 182 13.48 -4.56 -1.21
CA SER A 182 12.29 -5.27 -0.69
C SER A 182 12.01 -6.55 -1.48
N ALA A 183 12.12 -6.50 -2.82
CA ALA A 183 11.96 -7.66 -3.68
C ALA A 183 13.03 -8.73 -3.43
N ILE A 184 14.30 -8.35 -3.31
CA ILE A 184 15.41 -9.26 -3.01
C ILE A 184 15.26 -9.86 -1.60
N ALA A 185 14.94 -9.04 -0.61
CA ALA A 185 14.73 -9.49 0.77
C ALA A 185 13.58 -10.50 0.84
N GLY A 186 12.46 -10.23 0.18
CA GLY A 186 11.34 -11.18 0.13
C GLY A 186 11.66 -12.45 -0.66
N CYS A 187 12.48 -12.39 -1.72
CA CYS A 187 12.97 -13.62 -2.38
C CYS A 187 13.78 -14.50 -1.42
N ALA A 188 14.59 -13.91 -0.53
CA ALA A 188 15.39 -14.68 0.42
C ALA A 188 14.56 -15.20 1.61
N LEU A 189 13.62 -14.39 2.11
CA LEU A 189 12.94 -14.64 3.39
C LEU A 189 11.54 -15.27 3.25
N LEU A 190 10.83 -14.98 2.16
CA LEU A 190 9.41 -15.35 2.00
C LEU A 190 9.21 -16.42 0.93
N LEU A 191 10.00 -16.41 -0.14
CA LEU A 191 9.86 -17.37 -1.24
C LEU A 191 9.91 -18.84 -0.78
N PRO A 192 10.81 -19.27 0.13
CA PRO A 192 10.82 -20.65 0.61
C PRO A 192 9.50 -21.06 1.27
N GLN A 193 8.87 -20.14 2.01
CA GLN A 193 7.61 -20.35 2.71
C GLN A 193 6.41 -20.42 1.75
N MET A 194 6.51 -19.77 0.58
CA MET A 194 5.47 -19.81 -0.46
C MET A 194 5.54 -21.05 -1.35
N ILE A 195 6.74 -21.61 -1.57
CA ILE A 195 6.90 -22.81 -2.42
C ILE A 195 6.40 -24.05 -1.68
N SER A 196 6.65 -24.12 -0.39
CA SER A 196 6.25 -25.25 0.46
C SER A 196 5.57 -24.70 1.72
N PRO A 197 4.36 -24.12 1.59
CA PRO A 197 3.63 -23.62 2.74
C PRO A 197 3.24 -24.80 3.64
N ASP A 198 3.42 -24.65 4.95
CA ASP A 198 2.85 -25.58 5.91
C ASP A 198 1.35 -25.26 6.04
N PRO A 199 0.44 -26.13 5.54
CA PRO A 199 -0.99 -25.84 5.61
C PRO A 199 -1.51 -25.89 7.05
N ALA A 200 -0.76 -26.41 8.03
CA ALA A 200 -1.21 -26.49 9.43
C ALA A 200 -1.15 -25.14 10.16
N ILE A 201 -0.31 -24.20 9.70
CA ILE A 201 -0.25 -22.86 10.30
C ILE A 201 -1.39 -21.97 9.80
N ARG A 202 -1.69 -20.90 10.54
CA ARG A 202 -2.76 -19.95 10.16
C ARG A 202 -2.45 -19.21 8.85
N GLY A 203 -1.18 -18.98 8.52
CA GLY A 203 -0.72 -18.43 7.24
C GLY A 203 -1.02 -16.95 6.98
N MET A 204 -1.69 -16.24 7.89
CA MET A 204 -2.12 -14.85 7.68
C MET A 204 -0.92 -13.90 7.55
N GLN A 205 0.08 -14.02 8.42
CA GLN A 205 1.23 -13.13 8.42
C GLN A 205 2.07 -13.34 7.15
N GLU A 206 2.30 -14.61 6.82
CA GLU A 206 3.10 -15.08 5.69
C GLU A 206 2.48 -14.57 4.39
N SER A 207 1.17 -14.73 4.24
CA SER A 207 0.42 -14.25 3.07
C SER A 207 0.45 -12.72 2.95
N MET A 208 0.32 -11.98 4.07
CA MET A 208 0.43 -10.51 4.08
C MET A 208 1.83 -10.05 3.66
N LEU A 209 2.89 -10.62 4.23
CA LEU A 209 4.26 -10.24 3.85
C LEU A 209 4.56 -10.62 2.40
N ALA A 210 4.09 -11.79 1.93
CA ALA A 210 4.18 -12.21 0.54
C ALA A 210 3.42 -11.25 -0.40
N GLY A 211 2.26 -10.75 0.01
CA GLY A 211 1.51 -9.75 -0.75
C GLY A 211 2.27 -8.44 -0.91
N LEU A 212 2.90 -7.94 0.16
CA LEU A 212 3.76 -6.74 0.09
C LEU A 212 4.96 -6.97 -0.82
N TRP A 213 5.60 -8.13 -0.71
CA TRP A 213 6.70 -8.53 -1.59
C TRP A 213 6.28 -8.55 -3.06
N LEU A 214 5.12 -9.12 -3.40
CA LEU A 214 4.61 -9.11 -4.77
C LEU A 214 4.30 -7.69 -5.27
N CYS A 215 3.76 -6.82 -4.40
CA CYS A 215 3.57 -5.41 -4.71
C CYS A 215 4.90 -4.68 -4.98
N ALA A 216 6.00 -5.08 -4.34
CA ALA A 216 7.31 -4.45 -4.55
C ALA A 216 7.78 -4.54 -6.01
N PHE A 217 7.45 -5.62 -6.74
CA PHE A 217 7.78 -5.73 -8.17
C PHE A 217 7.06 -4.68 -9.02
N LEU A 218 5.80 -4.34 -8.70
CA LEU A 218 5.12 -3.22 -9.36
C LEU A 218 5.82 -1.89 -9.02
N GLY A 219 6.34 -1.75 -7.80
CA GLY A 219 7.10 -0.58 -7.34
C GLY A 219 8.42 -0.35 -8.09
N LEU A 220 9.04 -1.40 -8.64
CA LEU A 220 10.21 -1.26 -9.52
C LEU A 220 9.87 -0.48 -10.79
N ARG A 221 8.70 -0.76 -11.35
CA ARG A 221 8.23 -0.13 -12.59
C ARG A 221 7.60 1.23 -12.34
N TYR A 222 6.75 1.33 -11.32
CA TYR A 222 5.93 2.50 -10.99
C TYR A 222 6.14 2.99 -9.54
N PRO A 223 7.36 3.43 -9.18
CA PRO A 223 7.72 3.76 -7.80
C PRO A 223 6.85 4.86 -7.18
N LEU A 224 6.43 5.88 -7.94
CA LEU A 224 5.57 6.95 -7.40
C LEU A 224 4.10 6.56 -7.32
N GLN A 225 3.61 5.67 -8.20
CA GLN A 225 2.25 5.14 -8.10
C GLN A 225 2.13 4.17 -6.92
N MET A 226 3.17 3.39 -6.65
CA MET A 226 3.24 2.45 -5.52
C MET A 226 3.67 3.11 -4.20
N LEU A 227 3.81 4.44 -4.17
CA LEU A 227 4.10 5.20 -2.95
C LEU A 227 3.14 4.90 -1.77
N PRO A 228 1.83 4.65 -1.98
CA PRO A 228 0.94 4.19 -0.91
C PRO A 228 1.42 2.93 -0.20
N ILE A 229 2.05 1.98 -0.91
CA ILE A 229 2.60 0.76 -0.30
C ILE A 229 3.77 1.11 0.61
N LEU A 230 4.68 1.99 0.21
CA LEU A 230 5.78 2.41 1.09
C LEU A 230 5.30 3.19 2.31
N LEU A 231 4.29 4.05 2.15
CA LEU A 231 3.68 4.77 3.28
C LEU A 231 2.99 3.79 4.22
N PHE A 232 2.29 2.80 3.67
CA PHE A 232 1.68 1.71 4.42
C PHE A 232 2.72 0.89 5.17
N GLU A 233 3.82 0.52 4.51
CA GLU A 233 4.92 -0.22 5.11
C GLU A 233 5.58 0.55 6.23
N LEU A 234 5.89 1.83 6.01
CA LEU A 234 6.37 2.71 7.06
C LEU A 234 5.39 2.79 8.24
N LEU A 235 4.09 2.88 7.97
CA LEU A 235 3.07 3.01 9.01
C LEU A 235 3.00 1.77 9.90
N TRP A 236 2.84 0.57 9.32
CA TRP A 236 2.67 -0.64 10.14
C TRP A 236 3.95 -0.99 10.89
N THR A 237 5.12 -0.75 10.30
CA THR A 237 6.41 -1.01 10.96
C THR A 237 6.65 -0.07 12.13
N VAL A 238 6.34 1.24 11.98
CA VAL A 238 6.40 2.19 13.09
C VAL A 238 5.41 1.81 14.19
N LEU A 239 4.19 1.40 13.84
CA LEU A 239 3.20 0.93 14.81
C LEU A 239 3.70 -0.30 15.57
N TYR A 240 4.30 -1.27 14.88
CA TYR A 240 4.88 -2.46 15.51
C TYR A 240 5.97 -2.10 16.51
N LEU A 241 6.92 -1.24 16.10
CA LEU A 241 8.00 -0.81 16.96
C LEU A 241 7.49 -0.06 18.19
N ALA A 242 6.51 0.85 18.01
CA ALA A 242 5.99 1.67 19.09
C ALA A 242 5.10 0.92 20.07
N VAL A 243 4.21 0.03 19.57
CA VAL A 243 3.15 -0.59 20.37
C VAL A 243 3.53 -1.95 20.92
N TYR A 244 4.38 -2.71 20.22
CA TYR A 244 4.73 -4.07 20.62
C TYR A 244 6.22 -4.21 20.98
N ALA A 245 7.12 -3.81 20.08
CA ALA A 245 8.54 -4.10 20.26
C ALA A 245 9.17 -3.27 21.39
N LEU A 246 8.99 -1.93 21.37
CA LEU A 246 9.56 -1.03 22.37
C LEU A 246 9.03 -1.33 23.79
N PRO A 247 7.72 -1.52 24.04
CA PRO A 247 7.23 -1.89 25.36
C PRO A 247 7.81 -3.22 25.88
N ARG A 248 8.03 -4.21 25.00
CA ARG A 248 8.68 -5.48 25.38
C ARG A 248 10.15 -5.30 25.76
N MET A 249 10.87 -4.45 25.03
CA MET A 249 12.26 -4.12 25.37
C MET A 249 12.33 -3.40 26.72
N LEU A 250 11.47 -2.42 26.96
CA LEU A 250 11.46 -1.63 28.20
C LEU A 250 11.03 -2.45 29.42
N SER A 251 10.15 -3.44 29.25
CA SER A 251 9.71 -4.34 30.31
C SER A 251 10.65 -5.51 30.57
N GLY A 252 11.73 -5.66 29.78
CA GLY A 252 12.61 -6.82 29.86
C GLY A 252 11.96 -8.13 29.38
N ALA A 253 10.81 -8.06 28.71
CA ALA A 253 10.07 -9.21 28.18
C ALA A 253 10.45 -9.54 26.72
N ALA A 254 11.57 -9.01 26.21
CA ALA A 254 12.04 -9.29 24.86
C ALA A 254 12.47 -10.76 24.74
N THR A 255 11.84 -11.48 23.83
CA THR A 255 12.21 -12.86 23.47
C THR A 255 13.19 -12.87 22.29
N ALA A 256 13.86 -14.00 22.04
CA ALA A 256 14.69 -14.18 20.84
C ALA A 256 13.89 -13.90 19.54
N GLN A 257 12.59 -14.23 19.51
CA GLN A 257 11.72 -13.86 18.40
C GLN A 257 11.52 -12.34 18.28
N THR A 258 11.39 -11.63 19.41
CA THR A 258 11.28 -10.16 19.41
C THR A 258 12.56 -9.52 18.85
N GLU A 259 13.72 -10.05 19.22
CA GLU A 259 15.02 -9.59 18.71
C GLU A 259 15.19 -9.84 17.20
N ALA A 260 14.82 -11.04 16.74
CA ALA A 260 14.83 -11.35 15.31
C ALA A 260 13.89 -10.42 14.52
N ASP A 261 12.69 -10.16 15.05
CA ASP A 261 11.73 -9.24 14.45
C ASP A 261 12.26 -7.80 14.43
N LEU A 262 12.95 -7.35 15.48
CA LEU A 262 13.58 -6.03 15.52
C LEU A 262 14.66 -5.89 14.45
N LEU A 263 15.53 -6.88 14.29
CA LEU A 263 16.57 -6.88 13.25
C LEU A 263 15.97 -6.87 11.84
N ALA A 264 14.87 -7.60 11.62
CA ALA A 264 14.21 -7.68 10.34
C ALA A 264 13.36 -6.43 10.01
N ILE A 265 12.76 -5.77 11.02
CA ILE A 265 11.75 -4.73 10.82
C ILE A 265 12.31 -3.31 11.05
N ALA A 266 13.14 -3.10 12.07
CA ALA A 266 13.60 -1.76 12.46
C ALA A 266 14.38 -0.97 11.38
N PRO A 267 15.16 -1.61 10.48
CA PRO A 267 15.85 -0.88 9.41
C PRO A 267 14.89 -0.22 8.39
N TRP A 268 13.71 -0.79 8.18
CA TRP A 268 12.78 -0.36 7.13
C TRP A 268 12.21 1.05 7.36
N PRO A 269 11.66 1.41 8.53
CA PRO A 269 11.19 2.77 8.78
C PRO A 269 12.25 3.85 8.52
N ILE A 270 13.50 3.57 8.91
CA ILE A 270 14.63 4.50 8.73
C ILE A 270 14.91 4.69 7.24
N LEU A 271 15.01 3.58 6.50
CA LEU A 271 15.20 3.59 5.05
C LEU A 271 14.06 4.35 4.36
N PHE A 272 12.80 4.00 4.65
CA PHE A 272 11.64 4.62 4.03
C PHE A 272 11.56 6.12 4.34
N ALA A 273 11.85 6.53 5.58
CA ALA A 273 11.87 7.94 5.93
C ALA A 273 12.87 8.75 5.10
N PHE A 274 13.99 8.16 4.70
CA PHE A 274 14.97 8.81 3.84
C PHE A 274 14.57 8.77 2.36
N VAL A 275 14.03 7.65 1.89
CA VAL A 275 13.74 7.40 0.47
C VAL A 275 12.48 8.15 0.01
N ILE A 276 11.45 8.20 0.85
CA ILE A 276 10.14 8.76 0.51
C ILE A 276 10.27 10.25 0.13
N PRO A 277 9.75 10.68 -1.03
CA PRO A 277 9.72 12.08 -1.42
C PRO A 277 8.61 12.82 -0.67
N TRP A 278 8.88 13.25 0.55
CA TRP A 278 7.90 13.91 1.43
C TRP A 278 7.20 15.12 0.82
N SER A 279 7.90 15.92 0.02
CA SER A 279 7.28 17.04 -0.71
C SER A 279 6.20 16.58 -1.69
N SER A 280 6.41 15.43 -2.34
CA SER A 280 5.42 14.81 -3.21
C SER A 280 4.27 14.17 -2.44
N VAL A 281 4.55 13.58 -1.28
CA VAL A 281 3.51 13.06 -0.37
C VAL A 281 2.60 14.20 0.08
N TRP A 282 3.17 15.29 0.60
CA TRP A 282 2.41 16.45 1.07
C TRP A 282 1.56 17.06 -0.05
N ARG A 283 2.14 17.23 -1.25
CA ARG A 283 1.40 17.73 -2.40
C ARG A 283 0.23 16.80 -2.76
N ARG A 284 0.47 15.50 -2.89
CA ARG A 284 -0.52 14.53 -3.41
C ARG A 284 -1.56 14.10 -2.39
N PHE A 285 -1.22 13.95 -1.13
CA PHE A 285 -2.15 13.41 -0.13
C PHE A 285 -2.71 14.48 0.81
N VAL A 286 -2.13 15.68 0.83
CA VAL A 286 -2.59 16.78 1.71
C VAL A 286 -3.11 17.98 0.92
N ARG A 287 -2.34 18.52 -0.03
CA ARG A 287 -2.72 19.77 -0.74
C ARG A 287 -3.64 19.57 -1.92
N GLU A 288 -3.42 18.54 -2.73
CA GLU A 288 -4.21 18.32 -3.93
C GLU A 288 -5.67 18.03 -3.57
N GLN A 289 -6.60 18.68 -4.26
CA GLN A 289 -7.99 18.25 -4.18
C GLN A 289 -8.09 16.81 -4.71
N GLY A 290 -8.39 15.88 -3.82
CA GLY A 290 -8.67 14.50 -4.20
C GLY A 290 -9.87 14.36 -5.12
N ASP A 291 -10.08 13.13 -5.57
CA ASP A 291 -10.90 12.80 -6.73
C ASP A 291 -12.28 13.47 -6.66
N ARG A 292 -12.65 14.19 -7.72
CA ARG A 292 -13.86 15.03 -7.71
C ARG A 292 -15.12 14.18 -7.53
N TRP A 293 -16.10 14.76 -6.86
CA TRP A 293 -17.44 14.18 -6.69
C TRP A 293 -18.36 14.41 -7.90
N ARG A 294 -17.87 15.14 -8.92
CA ARG A 294 -18.57 15.58 -10.14
C ARG A 294 -17.61 15.60 -11.33
#